data_AF-A0A2H0TYP6-F1
#
_entry.id   AF-A0A2H0TYP6-F1
#
_cell.length_a   1.000
_cell.length_b   1.000
_cell.length_c   1.000
_cell.angle_alpha   90.00
_cell.angle_beta   90.00
_cell.angle_gamma   90.00
#
_symmetry.space_group_name_H-M   'P 1'
#
loop_
_entity.id
_entity.type
_entity.pdbx_description
1 polymer ?
#
loop_
_entity_poly.entity_id
_entity_poly.type
_entity_poly.pdbx_seq_one_letter_code
_entity_poly.pdbx_strand_id
1 'polypeptide(L)'
;IVLNLLFIPHFGAVGASLAALLANVGLSILGLIFIAKFHKFDFNFLNKVFIQLLLTILVMYIVTLFADKYFGFVIAFVVGSITYTIMLFMTKTVTKNQILEMMRLTTK
;
A
#
# COMPACT_ATOMS: atom_id res chain seq x y z
N ILE A 1 13.38 -16.85 8.10
CA ILE A 1 13.78 -18.26 8.31
C ILE A 1 13.04 -18.87 9.50
N VAL A 2 13.13 -18.29 10.71
CA VAL A 2 12.40 -18.79 11.90
C VAL A 2 10.88 -18.87 11.68
N LEU A 3 10.25 -17.83 11.12
CA LEU A 3 8.81 -17.86 10.83
C LEU A 3 8.44 -18.90 9.75
N ASN A 4 9.28 -19.10 8.73
CA ASN A 4 9.01 -20.12 7.69
C ASN A 4 8.99 -21.53 8.31
N LEU A 5 9.94 -21.85 9.19
CA LEU A 5 10.01 -23.15 9.87
C LEU A 5 8.79 -23.42 10.77
N LEU A 6 8.18 -22.38 11.34
CA LEU A 6 6.96 -22.49 12.15
C LEU A 6 5.69 -22.58 11.30
N PHE A 7 5.57 -21.78 10.24
CA PHE A 7 4.33 -21.66 9.46
C PHE A 7 4.20 -22.69 8.33
N ILE A 8 5.29 -23.14 7.72
CA ILE A 8 5.26 -24.14 6.63
C ILE A 8 4.63 -25.47 7.06
N PRO A 9 4.95 -26.08 8.23
CA PRO A 9 4.41 -27.40 8.57
C PRO A 9 2.89 -27.38 8.85
N HIS A 10 2.31 -26.25 9.26
CA HIS A 10 0.87 -26.14 9.51
C HIS A 10 0.07 -25.58 8.32
N PHE A 11 0.65 -24.67 7.54
CA PHE A 11 -0.08 -23.91 6.51
C PHE A 11 0.50 -24.06 5.10
N GLY A 12 1.53 -24.89 4.91
CA GLY A 12 2.14 -25.17 3.62
C GLY A 12 2.58 -23.90 2.87
N ALA A 13 2.14 -23.77 1.62
CA ALA A 13 2.46 -22.61 0.77
C ALA A 13 1.90 -21.28 1.30
N VAL A 14 0.72 -21.30 1.95
CA VAL A 14 0.13 -20.10 2.56
C VAL A 14 0.93 -19.67 3.79
N GLY A 15 1.47 -20.64 4.54
CA GLY A 15 2.37 -20.37 5.65
C GLY A 15 3.67 -19.68 5.23
N ALA A 16 4.23 -20.13 4.11
CA ALA A 16 5.43 -19.52 3.53
C ALA A 16 5.19 -18.06 3.09
N SER A 17 4.04 -17.77 2.43
CA SER A 17 3.72 -16.41 2.00
C SER A 17 3.42 -15.49 3.18
N LEU A 18 2.74 -15.97 4.22
CA LEU A 18 2.52 -15.23 5.48
C LEU A 18 3.83 -14.91 6.20
N ALA A 19 4.73 -15.88 6.31
CA ALA A 19 6.02 -15.68 6.94
C ALA A 19 6.90 -14.69 6.15
N ALA A 20 6.84 -14.71 4.81
CA ALA A 20 7.50 -13.71 3.97
C ALA A 20 6.90 -12.30 4.15
N LEU A 21 5.57 -12.18 4.20
CA LEU A 21 4.88 -10.91 4.47
C LEU A 21 5.30 -10.34 5.82
N LEU A 22 5.25 -11.14 6.88
CA LEU A 22 5.63 -10.73 8.23
C LEU A 22 7.10 -10.33 8.32
N ALA A 23 7.99 -11.04 7.64
CA ALA A 23 9.41 -10.67 7.57
C ALA A 23 9.61 -9.32 6.88
N ASN A 24 8.92 -9.06 5.76
CA ASN A 24 9.01 -7.78 5.05
C ASN A 24 8.41 -6.62 5.86
N VAL A 25 7.29 -6.84 6.55
CA VAL A 25 6.70 -5.85 7.45
C VAL A 25 7.66 -5.55 8.61
N GLY A 26 8.23 -6.58 9.23
CA GLY A 26 9.22 -6.42 10.29
C GLY A 26 10.47 -5.66 9.83
N LEU A 27 10.99 -5.99 8.64
CA LEU A 27 12.12 -5.27 8.04
C LEU A 27 11.79 -3.80 7.77
N SER A 28 10.58 -3.53 7.26
CA SER A 28 10.10 -2.16 7.04
C SER A 28 10.03 -1.37 8.34
N ILE A 29 9.46 -1.95 9.41
CA ILE A 29 9.39 -1.30 10.74
C ILE A 29 10.78 -1.03 11.30
N LEU A 30 11.67 -2.04 11.28
CA LEU A 30 13.04 -1.88 11.77
C LEU A 30 13.79 -0.80 10.97
N GLY A 31 13.67 -0.81 9.64
CA GLY A 31 14.26 0.21 8.78
C GLY A 31 13.75 1.62 9.13
N LEU A 32 12.45 1.76 9.39
CA LEU A 32 11.84 3.03 9.77
C LEU A 32 12.33 3.52 11.14
N ILE A 33 12.47 2.62 12.12
CA ILE A 33 13.04 2.93 13.44
C ILE A 33 14.50 3.38 13.32
N PHE A 34 15.31 2.66 12.53
CA PHE A 34 16.71 3.00 12.31
C PHE A 34 16.84 4.37 11.63
N ILE A 35 16.09 4.62 10.55
CA ILE A 35 16.12 5.90 9.82
C ILE A 35 15.65 7.05 10.72
N ALA A 36 14.59 6.84 11.51
CA ALA A 36 14.10 7.85 12.45
C ALA A 36 15.12 8.23 13.55
N LYS A 37 16.11 7.38 13.81
CA LYS A 37 17.21 7.69 14.74
C LYS A 37 18.26 8.62 14.12
N PHE A 38 18.47 8.56 12.79
CA PHE A 38 19.47 9.36 12.08
C PHE A 38 18.90 10.64 11.45
N HIS A 39 17.59 10.71 11.23
CA HIS A 39 16.89 11.89 10.71
C HIS A 39 15.66 12.21 11.54
N LYS A 40 15.38 13.51 11.75
CA LYS A 40 14.10 13.97 12.31
C LYS A 40 12.98 13.61 11.34
N PHE A 41 12.42 12.43 11.50
CA PHE A 41 11.36 11.93 10.64
C PHE A 41 10.01 12.45 11.15
N ASP A 42 9.25 13.09 10.27
CA ASP A 42 7.92 13.59 10.61
C ASP A 42 6.90 12.43 10.62
N PHE A 43 6.79 11.74 11.76
CA PHE A 43 5.80 10.69 11.96
C PHE A 43 4.36 11.15 11.70
N ASN A 44 4.08 12.45 11.91
CA ASN A 44 2.76 13.02 11.68
C ASN A 44 2.40 13.06 10.19
N PHE A 45 3.38 13.33 9.32
CA PHE A 45 3.20 13.24 7.86
C PHE A 45 2.99 11.79 7.43
N LEU A 46 3.80 10.86 7.94
CA LEU A 46 3.68 9.44 7.62
C LEU A 46 2.31 8.88 8.02
N ASN A 47 1.84 9.17 9.24
CA ASN A 47 0.55 8.68 9.71
C ASN A 47 -0.61 9.27 8.90
N LYS A 48 -0.53 10.55 8.53
CA LYS A 48 -1.51 11.19 7.64
C LYS A 48 -1.57 10.50 6.27
N VAL A 49 -0.43 10.26 5.65
CA VAL A 49 -0.35 9.55 4.35
C VAL A 49 -0.86 8.12 4.48
N PHE A 50 -0.51 7.42 5.55
CA PHE A 50 -0.97 6.06 5.82
C PHE A 50 -2.49 5.99 5.93
N ILE A 51 -3.11 6.87 6.72
CA ILE A 51 -4.57 6.94 6.87
C ILE A 51 -5.24 7.28 5.52
N GLN A 52 -4.68 8.21 4.75
CA GLN A 52 -5.20 8.54 3.42
C GLN A 52 -5.15 7.35 2.47
N LEU A 53 -4.04 6.61 2.43
CA LEU A 53 -3.90 5.40 1.61
C LEU A 53 -4.89 4.32 2.05
N LEU A 54 -5.03 4.12 3.36
CA LEU A 54 -5.95 3.14 3.92
C LEU A 54 -7.40 3.45 3.53
N LEU A 55 -7.80 4.73 3.59
CA LEU A 55 -9.12 5.19 3.17
C LEU A 55 -9.33 4.99 1.66
N THR A 56 -8.32 5.33 0.84
CA THR A 56 -8.36 5.12 -0.61
C THR A 56 -8.53 3.65 -0.99
N ILE A 57 -7.79 2.74 -0.34
CA ILE A 57 -7.90 1.30 -0.55
C ILE A 57 -9.29 0.80 -0.11
N LEU A 58 -9.82 1.30 1.01
CA LEU A 58 -11.12 0.90 1.51
C LEU A 58 -12.26 1.33 0.57
N VAL A 59 -12.21 2.54 0.03
CA VAL A 59 -13.17 3.02 -0.97
C VAL A 59 -13.07 2.21 -2.26
N MET A 60 -11.84 1.96 -2.74
CA MET A 60 -11.63 1.11 -3.91
C MET A 60 -12.23 -0.28 -3.70
N TYR A 61 -11.98 -0.92 -2.56
CA TYR A 61 -12.47 -2.25 -2.22
C TYR A 61 -14.01 -2.31 -2.25
N ILE A 62 -14.68 -1.34 -1.62
CA ILE A 62 -16.14 -1.25 -1.60
C ILE A 62 -16.67 -1.11 -3.03
N VAL A 63 -16.12 -0.19 -3.82
CA VAL A 63 -16.56 0.03 -5.19
C VAL A 63 -16.34 -1.21 -6.06
N THR A 64 -15.21 -1.90 -5.92
CA THR A 64 -14.94 -3.14 -6.64
C THR A 64 -15.88 -4.28 -6.25
N LEU A 65 -16.23 -4.41 -4.98
CA LEU A 65 -17.20 -5.42 -4.51
C LEU A 65 -18.59 -5.19 -5.11
N PHE A 66 -19.04 -3.93 -5.13
CA PHE A 66 -20.30 -3.59 -5.77
C PHE A 66 -20.24 -3.87 -7.28
N ALA A 67 -19.18 -3.46 -7.96
CA ALA A 67 -19.02 -3.69 -9.39
C ALA A 67 -18.98 -5.19 -9.75
N ASP A 68 -18.28 -6.01 -8.96
CA ASP A 68 -18.19 -7.46 -9.16
C ASP A 68 -19.55 -8.13 -9.07
N LYS A 69 -20.36 -7.73 -8.08
CA LYS A 69 -21.70 -8.29 -7.87
C LYS A 69 -22.66 -8.08 -9.05
N TYR A 70 -22.51 -7.00 -9.82
CA TYR A 70 -23.43 -6.66 -10.92
C TYR A 70 -22.87 -6.97 -12.31
N PHE A 71 -21.56 -6.84 -12.51
CA PHE A 71 -20.94 -6.85 -13.84
C PHE A 71 -19.86 -7.92 -14.01
N GLY A 72 -19.50 -8.62 -12.94
CA GLY A 72 -18.45 -9.65 -12.92
C GLY A 72 -17.02 -9.08 -12.83
N PHE A 73 -16.08 -10.00 -12.61
CA PHE A 73 -14.70 -9.71 -12.23
C PHE A 73 -13.95 -8.74 -13.17
N VAL A 74 -14.14 -8.88 -14.48
CA VAL A 74 -13.40 -8.08 -15.48
C VAL A 74 -13.76 -6.59 -15.38
N ILE A 75 -15.05 -6.29 -15.24
CA ILE A 75 -15.51 -4.90 -15.12
C ILE A 75 -15.15 -4.34 -13.74
N ALA A 76 -15.23 -5.16 -12.68
CA ALA A 76 -14.79 -4.78 -11.35
C ALA A 76 -13.32 -4.35 -11.31
N PHE A 77 -12.43 -5.06 -12.01
CA PHE A 77 -11.01 -4.73 -12.09
C PHE A 77 -10.76 -3.35 -12.73
N VAL A 78 -11.44 -3.05 -13.84
CA VAL A 78 -11.32 -1.76 -14.54
C VAL A 78 -11.85 -0.62 -13.67
N VAL A 79 -13.04 -0.79 -13.08
CA VAL A 79 -13.66 0.22 -12.21
C VAL A 79 -12.81 0.46 -10.96
N GLY A 80 -12.24 -0.59 -10.37
CA GLY A 80 -11.33 -0.49 -9.23
C GLY A 80 -10.07 0.31 -9.56
N SER A 81 -9.43 0.02 -10.69
CA SER A 81 -8.22 0.72 -11.14
C SER A 81 -8.47 2.22 -11.36
N ILE A 82 -9.61 2.56 -11.97
CA ILE A 82 -10.02 3.95 -12.19
C ILE A 82 -10.31 4.64 -10.84
N THR A 83 -11.06 3.98 -9.96
CA THR A 83 -11.44 4.52 -8.66
C THR A 83 -10.23 4.76 -7.77
N TYR A 84 -9.25 3.84 -7.75
CA TYR A 84 -7.99 4.02 -7.03
C TYR A 84 -7.22 5.25 -7.52
N THR A 85 -7.10 5.40 -8.84
CA THR A 85 -6.43 6.55 -9.46
C THR A 85 -7.12 7.85 -9.06
N ILE A 86 -8.44 7.93 -9.20
CA ILE A 86 -9.23 9.11 -8.83
C ILE A 86 -9.05 9.43 -7.33
N MET A 87 -9.16 8.42 -6.47
CA MET A 87 -9.06 8.61 -5.03
C MET A 87 -7.68 9.08 -4.60
N LEU A 88 -6.59 8.60 -5.21
CA LEU A 88 -5.24 9.10 -4.94
C LEU A 88 -5.10 10.61 -5.21
N PHE A 89 -5.73 11.10 -6.29
CA PHE A 89 -5.78 12.52 -6.59
C PHE A 89 -6.67 13.29 -5.60
N MET A 90 -7.79 12.70 -5.18
CA MET A 90 -8.72 13.33 -4.23
C MET A 90 -8.17 13.43 -2.81
N THR A 91 -7.52 12.38 -2.29
CA THR A 91 -6.86 12.42 -0.98
C THR A 91 -5.62 13.32 -0.96
N LYS A 92 -5.21 13.86 -2.12
CA LYS A 92 -3.96 14.62 -2.32
C LYS A 92 -2.73 13.86 -1.84
N THR A 93 -2.83 12.53 -1.78
CA THR A 93 -1.70 11.65 -1.44
C THR A 93 -0.61 11.79 -2.49
N VAL A 94 -1.00 12.04 -3.75
CA VAL A 94 -0.14 12.53 -4.80
C VAL A 94 -0.54 13.97 -5.10
N THR A 95 0.26 14.93 -4.65
CA THR A 95 -0.02 16.35 -4.93
C THR A 95 0.48 16.68 -6.33
N LYS A 96 -0.25 17.49 -7.11
CA LYS A 96 0.19 17.95 -8.46
C LYS A 96 1.62 18.50 -8.45
N ASN A 97 2.02 19.17 -7.36
CA ASN A 97 3.38 19.67 -7.17
C ASN A 97 4.44 18.56 -7.10
N GLN A 98 4.14 17.41 -6.47
CA GLN A 98 5.06 16.27 -6.41
C GLN A 98 5.26 15.62 -7.78
N ILE A 99 4.19 15.55 -8.60
CA ILE A 99 4.28 15.07 -9.99
C ILE A 99 5.15 16.03 -10.82
N LEU A 100 4.98 17.33 -10.61
CA LEU A 100 5.72 18.38 -11.33
C LEU A 100 7.20 18.43 -10.91
N GLU A 101 7.51 18.19 -9.63
CA GLU A 101 8.88 18.00 -9.15
C GLU A 101 9.51 16.72 -9.71
N MET A 102 8.80 15.60 -9.72
CA MET A 102 9.28 14.36 -10.34
C MET A 102 9.61 14.54 -11.83
N MET A 103 8.72 15.16 -12.61
CA MET A 103 9.00 15.43 -14.03
C MET A 103 10.21 16.35 -14.24
N ARG A 104 10.43 17.32 -13.34
CA ARG A 104 11.61 18.20 -13.38
C ARG A 104 12.91 17.47 -13.07
N LEU A 105 12.89 16.48 -12.19
CA LEU A 105 14.08 15.70 -11.82
C LEU A 105 14.44 14.66 -12.89
N THR A 106 13.47 14.09 -13.58
CA THR A 106 13.69 13.07 -14.64
C THR A 106 14.05 13.69 -16.00
N THR A 107 13.80 14.99 -16.20
CA THR A 107 14.12 15.70 -17.46
C THR A 107 15.52 16.36 -17.44
N LYS A 108 16.35 16.06 -16.43
CA LYS A 108 17.77 16.42 -16.40
C LYS A 108 18.61 15.26 -16.92
#